data_AF-A0A529VGY1-F1
#
_entry.id   AF-A0A529VGY1-F1
#
_cell.length_a   1.000
_cell.length_b   1.000
_cell.length_c   1.000
_cell.angle_alpha   90.00
_cell.angle_beta   90.00
_cell.angle_gamma   90.00
#
_symmetry.space_group_name_H-M   'P 1'
#
loop_
_entity.id
_entity.type
_entity.pdbx_description
1 polymer ?
#
loop_
_entity_poly.entity_id
_entity_poly.type
_entity_poly.pdbx_seq_one_letter_code
_entity_poly.pdbx_strand_id
1 'polypeptide(L)' 'ILRDGRIVGPITSGNYGHHLGGAIGLGYVPCEGESEADVLGSSYEVEIAGERFAAEASLKPMYDPKAERVKM' A
#
# COMPACT_ATOMS: atom_id res chain seq x y z
N ILE A 1 -8.22 -2.31 -3.59
CA ILE A 1 -7.84 -1.25 -2.63
C ILE A 1 -9.10 -0.51 -2.23
N LEU A 2 -9.38 -0.54 -0.94
CA LEU A 2 -10.37 0.29 -0.32
C LEU A 2 -9.64 1.40 0.45
N ARG A 3 -10.17 2.62 0.36
CA ARG A 3 -9.75 3.78 1.15
C ARG A 3 -10.99 4.30 1.88
N ASP A 4 -10.93 4.37 3.20
CA ASP A 4 -12.05 4.82 4.05
C ASP A 4 -13.36 4.09 3.73
N GLY A 5 -13.26 2.76 3.61
CA GLY A 5 -14.39 1.85 3.35
C GLY A 5 -14.92 1.85 1.92
N ARG A 6 -14.36 2.64 1.00
CA ARG A 6 -14.78 2.71 -0.41
C ARG A 6 -13.74 2.09 -1.34
N ILE A 7 -14.18 1.30 -2.31
CA ILE A 7 -13.29 0.78 -3.36
C ILE A 7 -12.81 1.95 -4.22
N VAL A 8 -11.49 2.16 -4.28
CA VAL A 8 -10.87 3.26 -5.01
C VAL A 8 -9.94 2.81 -6.15
N GLY A 9 -9.59 1.53 -6.18
CA GLY A 9 -8.74 0.99 -7.25
C GLY A 9 -8.34 -0.46 -7.04
N PRO A 10 -7.80 -1.13 -8.08
CA PRO A 10 -7.28 -2.49 -7.98
C PRO A 10 -5.83 -2.52 -7.46
N ILE A 11 -5.41 -3.69 -6.98
CA ILE A 11 -3.98 -4.03 -6.86
C ILE A 11 -3.46 -4.34 -8.26
N THR A 12 -2.35 -3.74 -8.67
CA THR A 12 -1.71 -3.94 -9.98
C THR A 12 -0.61 -4.99 -9.92
N SER A 13 0.10 -5.08 -8.79
CA SER A 13 1.14 -6.08 -8.53
C SER A 13 1.01 -6.58 -7.11
N GLY A 14 1.21 -7.88 -6.88
CA GLY A 14 1.16 -8.47 -5.54
C GLY A 14 2.16 -9.61 -5.37
N ASN A 15 2.67 -9.78 -4.16
CA ASN A 15 3.58 -10.86 -3.80
C ASN A 15 3.56 -11.12 -2.28
N TYR A 16 4.20 -12.21 -1.87
CA TYR A 16 4.58 -12.37 -0.47
C TYR A 16 5.92 -11.66 -0.24
N GLY A 17 5.92 -10.65 0.61
CA GLY A 17 7.13 -9.93 1.01
C GLY A 17 7.87 -10.72 2.08
N HIS A 18 8.75 -11.65 1.69
CA HIS A 18 9.44 -12.53 2.65
C HIS A 18 10.18 -11.78 3.76
N HIS A 19 10.78 -10.62 3.46
CA HIS A 19 11.42 -9.79 4.48
C HIS A 19 10.42 -9.16 5.45
N LEU A 20 9.23 -8.80 4.95
CA LEU A 20 8.17 -8.14 5.70
C LEU A 20 7.24 -9.15 6.39
N GLY A 21 7.35 -10.44 6.06
CA GLY A 21 6.57 -11.51 6.67
C GLY A 21 5.08 -11.52 6.31
N GLY A 22 4.69 -10.88 5.20
CA GLY A 22 3.28 -10.71 4.86
C GLY A 22 3.02 -10.47 3.38
N ALA A 23 1.74 -10.49 3.01
CA ALA A 23 1.30 -10.09 1.68
C ALA A 23 1.56 -8.60 1.47
N ILE A 24 2.11 -8.25 0.31
CA ILE A 24 2.28 -6.87 -0.12
C ILE A 24 1.71 -6.68 -1.51
N GLY A 25 1.33 -5.45 -1.82
CA GLY A 25 0.88 -5.09 -3.15
C GLY A 25 1.13 -3.63 -3.48
N LEU A 26 1.09 -3.34 -4.77
CA LEU A 26 1.11 -2.00 -5.33
C LEU A 26 -0.22 -1.73 -6.03
N GLY A 27 -0.64 -0.48 -6.01
CA GLY A 27 -1.76 0.00 -6.81
C GLY A 27 -1.89 1.51 -6.68
N TYR A 28 -2.75 2.07 -7.50
CA TYR A 28 -2.98 3.51 -7.55
C TYR A 28 -4.24 3.87 -6.76
N VAL A 29 -4.23 5.05 -6.15
CA VAL A 29 -5.39 5.65 -5.48
C VAL A 29 -5.58 7.07 -6.03
N PRO A 30 -6.83 7.54 -6.21
CA PRO A 30 -7.08 8.94 -6.51
C PRO A 30 -6.53 9.83 -5.38
N CYS A 31 -5.86 10.91 -5.75
CA CYS A 31 -5.24 11.85 -4.81
C CYS A 31 -5.16 13.29 -5.37
N GLU A 32 -6.04 13.65 -6.31
CA GLU A 32 -6.02 14.98 -6.91
C GLU A 32 -6.33 16.05 -5.85
N GLY A 33 -5.42 17.02 -5.68
CA GLY A 33 -5.55 18.08 -4.69
C GLY A 33 -5.21 17.67 -3.25
N GLU A 34 -4.75 16.44 -3.02
CA GLU A 34 -4.39 15.92 -1.70
C GLU A 34 -2.88 15.97 -1.46
N SER A 35 -2.47 16.26 -0.22
CA SER A 35 -1.07 16.12 0.20
C SER A 35 -0.72 14.66 0.51
N GLU A 36 0.59 14.35 0.59
CA GLU A 36 1.04 13.02 1.04
C GLU A 36 0.47 12.64 2.42
N ALA A 37 0.32 13.63 3.31
CA ALA A 37 -0.22 13.42 4.65
C ALA A 37 -1.73 13.11 4.61
N ASP A 38 -2.48 13.74 3.71
CA ASP A 38 -3.91 13.46 3.53
C ASP A 38 -4.12 12.03 3.00
N VAL A 39 -3.28 11.62 2.03
CA VAL A 39 -3.29 10.26 1.48
C VAL A 39 -2.95 9.24 2.56
N LEU A 40 -1.81 9.41 3.24
CA LEU A 40 -1.32 8.44 4.24
C LEU A 40 -2.14 8.45 5.54
N GLY A 41 -2.92 9.50 5.80
CA GLY A 41 -3.80 9.61 6.97
C GLY A 41 -5.09 8.80 6.85
N SER A 42 -5.43 8.30 5.67
CA SER A 42 -6.62 7.46 5.46
C SER A 42 -6.44 6.03 5.97
N SER A 43 -7.58 5.37 6.19
CA SER A 43 -7.63 3.93 6.42
C SER A 43 -7.61 3.17 5.09
N TYR A 44 -6.84 2.09 5.04
CA TYR A 44 -6.72 1.25 3.84
C TYR A 44 -7.05 -0.20 4.12
N GLU A 45 -7.72 -0.82 3.15
CA GLU A 45 -7.97 -2.26 3.15
C GLU A 45 -7.72 -2.83 1.74
N VAL A 46 -7.45 -4.12 1.67
CA VAL A 46 -7.44 -4.88 0.42
C VAL A 46 -8.50 -5.96 0.54
N GLU A 47 -9.43 -5.98 -0.41
CA GLU A 47 -10.38 -7.07 -0.54
C GLU A 47 -9.75 -8.23 -1.32
N ILE A 48 -9.80 -9.43 -0.76
CA ILE A 48 -9.31 -10.66 -1.35
C ILE A 48 -10.40 -11.71 -1.19
N ALA A 49 -10.91 -12.23 -2.31
CA ALA A 49 -11.94 -13.27 -2.33
C ALA A 49 -13.19 -12.94 -1.47
N GLY A 50 -13.59 -11.66 -1.43
CA GLY A 50 -14.77 -11.20 -0.68
C GLY A 50 -14.53 -10.90 0.80
N GLU A 51 -13.30 -11.08 1.29
CA GLU A 51 -12.89 -10.69 2.65
C GLU A 51 -11.99 -9.46 2.60
N ARG A 52 -12.13 -8.57 3.61
CA ARG A 52 -11.35 -7.33 3.71
C ARG A 52 -10.24 -7.48 4.73
N PHE A 53 -9.04 -7.10 4.32
CA PHE A 53 -7.85 -7.13 5.16
C PHE A 53 -7.32 -5.70 5.31
N ALA A 54 -7.18 -5.24 6.56
CA ALA A 54 -6.54 -3.96 6.84
C ALA A 54 -5.12 -3.93 6.27
N ALA A 55 -4.73 -2.80 5.68
CA ALA A 55 -3.44 -2.61 5.05
C ALA A 55 -2.79 -1.31 5.51
N GLU A 56 -1.47 -1.35 5.69
CA GLU A 56 -0.67 -0.16 5.91
C GLU A 56 -0.20 0.40 4.56
N ALA A 57 -0.49 1.69 4.31
CA ALA A 57 -0.07 2.36 3.09
C ALA A 57 1.29 3.02 3.26
N SER A 58 2.11 2.99 2.21
CA SER A 58 3.40 3.68 2.16
C SER A 58 3.67 4.22 0.76
N LEU A 59 4.17 5.46 0.67
CA LEU A 59 4.68 6.06 -0.57
C LEU A 59 6.15 5.70 -0.83
N LYS A 60 6.81 5.06 0.14
CA LYS A 60 8.21 4.62 0.07
C LYS A 60 8.29 3.10 0.13
N PRO A 61 9.39 2.48 -0.30
CA PRO A 61 9.62 1.07 -0.05
C PRO A 61 9.47 0.76 1.45
N MET A 62 8.68 -0.25 1.80
CA MET A 62 8.54 -0.70 3.19
C MET A 62 9.83 -1.33 3.73
N TYR A 63 10.73 -1.76 2.84
CA TYR A 63 12.05 -2.29 3.19
C TYR A 63 13.15 -1.41 2.61
N ASP A 64 14.15 -1.11 3.43
CA ASP A 64 15.28 -0.23 3.11
C ASP A 64 14.85 1.10 2.41
N PRO A 65 13.97 1.90 3.03
CA PRO A 65 13.42 3.11 2.41
C PRO A 65 14.46 4.18 2.06
N LYS A 66 15.68 4.07 2.63
CA LYS A 66 16.80 4.99 2.39
C LYS A 66 17.87 4.39 1.45
N ALA A 67 17.67 3.17 0.95
CA ALA A 67 18.62 2.44 0.14
C ALA A 67 20.02 2.30 0.78
N GLU A 68 20.10 2.20 2.11
CA GLU A 68 21.37 2.12 2.85
C GLU A 68 22.09 0.78 2.66
N ARG A 69 21.37 -0.26 2.23
CA ARG A 69 21.92 -1.60 2.05
C ARG A 69 22.37 -1.88 0.63
N VAL A 70 21.99 -1.03 -0.32
CA VAL A 70 22.44 -1.13 -1.70
C VAL A 70 23.93 -0.78 -1.75
N LYS A 71 24.74 -1.73 -2.22
CA LYS A 71 26.15 -1.48 -2.56
C LYS A 71 26.25 -1.38 -4.08
N MET A 72 26.75 -0.24 -4.57
CA MET A 72 27.10 -0.05 -5.98
C MET A 72 28.45 -0.70 -6.30
#